data_AF-A0A151JRG1-F1
#
_entry.id   AF-A0A151JRG1-F1
#
_cell.length_a   1.000
_cell.length_b   1.000
_cell.length_c   1.000
_cell.angle_alpha   90.00
_cell.angle_beta   90.00
_cell.angle_gamma   90.00
#
_symmetry.space_group_name_H-M   'P 1'
#
loop_
_entity.id
_entity.type
_entity.pdbx_description
1 polymer ?
#
loop_
_entity_poly.entity_id
_entity_poly.type
_entity_poly.pdbx_seq_one_letter_code
_entity_poly.pdbx_strand_id
1 'polypeptide(L)'
;MNDIDLPKACLTASSVIVLMVVGVNGHWKLPIAYHFINSLSSMERANIVNDTLIFLHETGVLVTSITFDGPRSHFAMARQLGAKLNVDDDLQVYFLHPISKAKIFVLLDPCHMLKLIRNSFEKLQVIVDGDGNIINWSLLEKLVQFQEQYGLHVATKISRVINEAFDILNSRNKFNHYGKSENANVERIRSKFIKLIYFKNQ
;
A
#
# COMPACT_ATOMS: atom_id res chain seq x y z
N MET A 1 -32.00 -37.94 10.96
CA MET A 1 -30.68 -37.28 10.84
C MET A 1 -30.51 -36.98 9.38
N ASN A 2 -30.92 -35.78 8.96
CA ASN A 2 -30.80 -35.37 7.57
C ASN A 2 -29.56 -34.50 7.50
N ASP A 3 -28.52 -35.03 6.86
CA ASP A 3 -27.39 -34.24 6.41
C ASP A 3 -27.92 -33.12 5.51
N ILE A 4 -27.75 -31.89 5.98
CA ILE A 4 -28.03 -30.70 5.18
C ILE A 4 -26.92 -30.64 4.14
N ASP A 5 -27.26 -31.10 2.95
CA ASP A 5 -26.47 -30.93 1.74
C ASP A 5 -26.20 -29.42 1.57
N LEU A 6 -24.93 -29.03 1.65
CA LEU A 6 -24.46 -27.65 1.49
C LEU A 6 -23.99 -27.49 0.04
N PRO A 7 -24.83 -27.02 -0.91
CA PRO A 7 -24.37 -26.78 -2.27
C PRO A 7 -23.69 -25.42 -2.32
N LYS A 8 -22.38 -25.41 -2.09
CA LYS A 8 -21.47 -24.39 -2.63
C LYS A 8 -20.06 -24.95 -2.49
N ALA A 9 -19.43 -25.28 -3.62
CA ALA A 9 -17.98 -25.41 -3.66
C ALA A 9 -17.41 -24.18 -2.93
N CYS A 10 -16.74 -24.41 -1.81
CA CYS A 10 -16.12 -23.36 -1.02
C CYS A 10 -15.00 -22.79 -1.89
N LEU A 11 -15.30 -21.73 -2.65
CA LEU A 11 -14.31 -21.04 -3.46
C LEU A 11 -13.26 -20.47 -2.50
N THR A 12 -12.04 -20.98 -2.58
CA THR A 12 -10.92 -20.48 -1.81
C THR A 12 -10.54 -19.10 -2.32
N ALA A 13 -10.38 -18.14 -1.41
CA ALA A 13 -9.91 -16.80 -1.75
C ALA A 13 -8.41 -16.85 -2.11
N SER A 14 -8.01 -16.15 -3.17
CA SER A 14 -6.59 -16.04 -3.58
C SER A 14 -5.84 -14.96 -2.80
N SER A 15 -6.56 -13.95 -2.29
CA SER A 15 -5.96 -12.81 -1.61
C SER A 15 -6.93 -12.13 -0.63
N VAL A 16 -6.39 -11.27 0.22
CA VAL A 16 -7.14 -10.44 1.16
C VAL A 16 -6.73 -8.98 0.97
N ILE A 17 -7.71 -8.09 0.86
CA ILE A 17 -7.49 -6.65 1.00
C ILE A 17 -7.76 -6.26 2.44
N VAL A 18 -6.84 -5.50 3.04
CA VAL A 18 -6.97 -4.94 4.38
C VAL A 18 -6.90 -3.43 4.29
N LEU A 19 -7.90 -2.72 4.82
CA LEU A 19 -7.82 -1.28 5.01
C LEU A 19 -7.49 -1.00 6.48
N MET A 20 -6.46 -0.18 6.70
CA MET A 20 -5.96 0.18 8.01
C MET A 20 -5.91 1.70 8.15
N VAL A 21 -6.43 2.21 9.25
CA VAL A 21 -6.29 3.61 9.63
C VAL A 21 -5.06 3.76 10.49
N VAL A 22 -4.24 4.76 10.19
CA VAL A 22 -3.03 5.11 10.93
C VAL A 22 -3.16 6.54 11.42
N GLY A 23 -2.94 6.76 12.71
CA GLY A 23 -2.94 8.10 13.29
C GLY A 23 -1.74 8.89 12.79
N VAL A 24 -1.98 10.04 12.16
CA VAL A 24 -0.91 10.99 11.82
C VAL A 24 -0.49 11.76 13.09
N ASN A 25 -1.47 12.25 13.85
CA ASN A 25 -1.24 13.02 15.09
C ASN A 25 -1.18 12.13 16.34
N GLY A 26 -0.91 10.83 16.19
CA GLY A 26 -0.84 9.93 17.33
C GLY A 26 -0.29 8.56 16.96
N HIS A 27 0.26 7.85 17.94
CA HIS A 27 0.94 6.56 17.71
C HIS A 27 -0.04 5.39 17.77
N TRP A 28 -0.99 5.32 16.83
CA TRP A 28 -1.92 4.21 16.75
C TRP A 28 -2.22 3.78 15.31
N LYS A 29 -2.60 2.53 15.17
CA LYS A 29 -3.05 1.92 13.92
C LYS A 29 -4.18 0.94 14.20
N LEU A 30 -5.15 0.87 13.31
CA LEU A 30 -6.33 0.02 13.46
C LEU A 30 -6.77 -0.52 12.10
N PRO A 31 -6.76 -1.85 11.88
CA PRO A 31 -7.44 -2.43 10.72
C PRO A 31 -8.95 -2.22 10.87
N ILE A 32 -9.59 -1.70 9.83
CA ILE A 32 -11.01 -1.33 9.81
C ILE A 32 -11.80 -1.98 8.66
N ALA A 33 -11.17 -2.79 7.82
CA ALA A 33 -11.90 -3.62 6.86
C ALA A 33 -10.98 -4.73 6.37
N TYR A 34 -11.57 -5.89 6.11
CA TYR A 34 -10.90 -7.00 5.44
C TYR A 34 -11.87 -7.66 4.45
N HIS A 35 -11.40 -7.89 3.22
CA HIS A 35 -12.19 -8.50 2.16
C HIS A 35 -11.40 -9.65 1.55
N PHE A 36 -11.92 -10.88 1.67
CA PHE A 36 -11.38 -12.07 1.01
C PHE A 36 -11.84 -12.07 -0.46
N ILE A 37 -10.90 -12.08 -1.40
CA ILE A 37 -11.18 -11.90 -2.81
C ILE A 37 -10.37 -12.86 -3.69
N ASN A 38 -10.94 -13.20 -4.85
CA ASN A 38 -10.21 -13.85 -5.94
C ASN A 38 -9.63 -12.86 -6.93
N SER A 39 -10.41 -11.82 -7.22
CA SER A 39 -10.03 -10.66 -8.00
C SER A 39 -10.99 -9.52 -7.64
N LEU A 40 -10.57 -8.28 -7.91
CA LEU A 40 -11.43 -7.11 -7.86
C LEU A 40 -11.03 -6.16 -8.99
N SER A 41 -12.02 -5.61 -9.68
CA SER A 41 -11.86 -4.49 -10.58
C SER A 41 -11.36 -3.24 -9.85
N SER A 42 -10.80 -2.29 -10.60
CA SER A 42 -10.39 -1.00 -10.05
C SER A 42 -11.56 -0.20 -9.48
N MET A 43 -12.75 -0.33 -10.08
CA MET A 43 -13.98 0.33 -9.61
C MET A 43 -14.47 -0.25 -8.29
N GLU A 44 -14.51 -1.57 -8.15
CA GLU A 44 -14.91 -2.22 -6.88
C GLU A 44 -13.96 -1.84 -5.74
N ARG A 45 -12.64 -1.79 -6.00
CA ARG A 45 -11.66 -1.31 -5.01
C ARG A 45 -11.93 0.15 -4.62
N ALA A 46 -12.24 1.02 -5.59
CA ALA A 46 -12.55 2.42 -5.32
C ALA A 46 -13.84 2.56 -4.49
N ASN A 47 -14.85 1.73 -4.75
CA ASN A 47 -16.08 1.70 -3.95
C ASN A 47 -15.81 1.29 -2.51
N ILE A 48 -15.01 0.25 -2.28
CA ILE A 48 -14.60 -0.16 -0.92
C ILE A 48 -13.91 1.01 -0.18
N VAL A 49 -13.02 1.74 -0.87
CA VAL A 49 -12.36 2.93 -0.30
C VAL A 49 -13.38 4.02 0.02
N ASN A 50 -14.31 4.32 -0.89
CA ASN A 50 -15.35 5.34 -0.68
C ASN A 50 -16.26 4.99 0.51
N ASP A 51 -16.73 3.76 0.61
CA ASP A 51 -17.54 3.29 1.74
C ASP A 51 -16.78 3.41 3.06
N THR A 52 -15.49 3.08 3.03
CA THR A 52 -14.60 3.23 4.19
C THR A 52 -14.44 4.69 4.61
N LEU A 53 -14.29 5.60 3.65
CA LEU A 53 -14.18 7.04 3.90
C LEU A 53 -15.48 7.62 4.49
N ILE A 54 -16.63 7.20 3.96
CA ILE A 54 -17.96 7.57 4.48
C ILE A 54 -18.09 7.13 5.94
N PHE A 55 -17.77 5.87 6.24
CA PHE A 55 -17.80 5.33 7.60
C PHE A 55 -16.90 6.13 8.56
N LEU A 56 -15.67 6.43 8.14
CA LEU A 56 -14.74 7.21 8.95
C LEU A 56 -15.22 8.64 9.19
N HIS A 57 -15.80 9.27 8.18
CA HIS A 57 -16.38 10.61 8.32
C HIS A 57 -17.47 10.65 9.38
N GLU A 58 -18.37 9.66 9.40
CA GLU A 58 -19.43 9.56 10.42
C GLU A 58 -18.87 9.29 11.83
N THR A 59 -17.67 8.72 11.94
CA THR A 59 -16.97 8.55 13.23
C THR A 59 -16.23 9.82 13.67
N GLY A 60 -16.24 10.90 12.86
CA GLY A 60 -15.52 12.13 13.14
C GLY A 60 -14.01 12.05 12.87
N VAL A 61 -13.54 10.98 12.24
CA VAL A 61 -12.14 10.82 11.84
C VAL A 61 -11.91 11.60 10.55
N LEU A 62 -10.87 12.43 10.55
CA LEU A 62 -10.43 13.17 9.37
C LEU A 62 -9.35 12.39 8.63
N VAL A 63 -9.66 11.96 7.40
CA VAL A 63 -8.71 11.26 6.54
C VAL A 63 -8.05 12.27 5.61
N THR A 64 -6.71 12.39 5.71
CA THR A 64 -5.92 13.34 4.90
C THR A 64 -5.27 12.69 3.69
N SER A 65 -5.01 11.39 3.74
CA SER A 65 -4.30 10.67 2.69
C SER A 65 -4.64 9.19 2.66
N ILE A 66 -4.45 8.58 1.49
CA ILE A 66 -4.41 7.13 1.30
C ILE A 66 -2.98 6.72 0.92
N THR A 67 -2.50 5.60 1.45
CA THR A 67 -1.19 5.05 1.13
C THR A 67 -1.31 3.63 0.63
N PHE A 68 -0.64 3.31 -0.48
CA PHE A 68 -0.59 1.96 -1.05
C PHE A 68 0.75 1.69 -1.75
N ASP A 69 1.02 0.42 -2.04
CA ASP A 69 2.19 -0.06 -2.79
C ASP A 69 1.99 0.05 -4.32
N GLY A 70 3.01 -0.28 -5.11
CA GLY A 70 3.02 0.01 -6.55
C GLY A 70 2.35 -0.93 -7.57
N PRO A 71 1.46 -1.89 -7.25
CA PRO A 71 0.72 -2.64 -8.27
C PRO A 71 -0.15 -1.75 -9.15
N ARG A 72 -0.23 -2.10 -10.44
CA ARG A 72 -1.07 -1.39 -11.44
C ARG A 72 -2.53 -1.24 -11.02
N SER A 73 -3.06 -2.20 -10.27
CA SER A 73 -4.43 -2.20 -9.76
C SER A 73 -4.70 -1.08 -8.74
N HIS A 74 -3.73 -0.70 -7.91
CA HIS A 74 -3.87 0.41 -6.96
C HIS A 74 -3.80 1.76 -7.64
N PHE A 75 -2.92 1.91 -8.64
CA PHE A 75 -2.93 3.09 -9.51
C PHE A 75 -4.26 3.23 -10.27
N ALA A 76 -4.81 2.13 -10.79
CA ALA A 76 -6.11 2.14 -11.45
C ALA A 76 -7.24 2.54 -10.49
N MET A 77 -7.23 2.03 -9.25
CA MET A 77 -8.17 2.44 -8.20
C MET A 77 -8.06 3.95 -7.90
N ALA A 78 -6.85 4.49 -7.74
CA ALA A 78 -6.66 5.93 -7.50
C ALA A 78 -7.19 6.80 -8.64
N ARG A 79 -7.05 6.34 -9.89
CA ARG A 79 -7.67 7.00 -11.05
C ARG A 79 -9.20 6.96 -10.99
N GLN A 80 -9.79 5.84 -10.59
CA GLN A 80 -11.24 5.73 -10.41
C GLN A 80 -11.77 6.64 -9.29
N LEU A 81 -10.96 6.91 -8.26
CA LEU A 81 -11.28 7.87 -7.21
C LEU A 81 -11.17 9.34 -7.69
N GLY A 82 -10.53 9.59 -8.83
CA GLY A 82 -10.39 10.92 -9.44
C GLY A 82 -8.99 11.54 -9.35
N ALA A 83 -7.99 10.78 -8.91
CA ALA A 83 -6.59 11.24 -8.96
C ALA A 83 -6.01 11.10 -10.37
N LYS A 84 -5.24 12.10 -10.81
CA LYS A 84 -4.50 12.07 -12.08
C LYS A 84 -3.03 11.83 -11.77
N LEU A 85 -2.57 10.59 -11.97
CA LEU A 85 -1.23 10.14 -11.60
C LEU A 85 -0.29 9.98 -12.82
N ASN A 86 -0.66 10.53 -13.97
CA ASN A 86 0.20 10.55 -15.15
C ASN A 86 1.08 11.80 -15.09
N VAL A 87 2.37 11.64 -15.38
CA VAL A 87 3.37 12.72 -15.31
C VAL A 87 3.24 13.68 -16.50
N ASP A 88 2.77 13.16 -17.64
CA ASP A 88 2.56 13.94 -18.87
C ASP A 88 1.27 14.78 -18.86
N ASP A 89 0.39 14.53 -17.89
CA ASP A 89 -0.86 15.28 -17.67
C ASP A 89 -0.68 16.29 -16.51
N ASP A 90 -1.64 17.20 -16.33
CA ASP A 90 -1.73 18.04 -15.13
C ASP A 90 -1.87 17.15 -13.87
N LEU A 91 -0.74 16.98 -13.18
CA LEU A 91 -0.56 16.02 -12.10
C LEU A 91 -1.44 16.40 -10.90
N GLN A 92 -2.44 15.56 -10.62
CA GLN A 92 -3.34 15.73 -9.50
C GLN A 92 -3.24 14.53 -8.56
N VAL A 93 -2.29 14.58 -7.63
CA VAL A 93 -2.03 13.54 -6.61
C VAL A 93 -3.06 13.52 -5.46
N TYR A 94 -4.28 13.96 -5.72
CA TYR A 94 -5.37 13.93 -4.76
C TYR A 94 -6.71 13.66 -5.44
N PHE A 95 -7.66 13.20 -4.64
CA PHE A 95 -9.07 13.16 -4.99
C PHE A 95 -9.91 13.82 -3.88
N LEU A 96 -11.19 14.05 -4.14
CA LEU A 96 -12.07 14.70 -3.17
C LEU A 96 -12.79 13.66 -2.33
N HIS A 97 -12.80 13.87 -1.01
CA HIS A 97 -13.57 13.05 -0.08
C HIS A 97 -15.05 13.00 -0.49
N PRO A 98 -15.72 11.83 -0.49
CA PRO A 98 -17.08 11.67 -1.03
C PRO A 98 -18.11 12.60 -0.36
N ILE A 99 -18.01 12.80 0.95
CA ILE A 99 -18.89 13.69 1.74
C ILE A 99 -18.33 15.13 1.85
N SER A 100 -17.25 15.33 2.61
CA SER A 100 -16.73 16.67 2.95
C SER A 100 -16.10 17.43 1.78
N LYS A 101 -15.83 16.77 0.66
CA LYS A 101 -15.08 17.30 -0.49
C LYS A 101 -13.66 17.80 -0.14
N ALA A 102 -13.15 17.49 1.05
CA ALA A 102 -11.76 17.76 1.40
C ALA A 102 -10.81 16.94 0.51
N LYS A 103 -9.62 17.48 0.24
CA LYS A 103 -8.60 16.77 -0.54
C LYS A 103 -8.05 15.59 0.26
N ILE A 104 -8.03 14.41 -0.36
CA ILE A 104 -7.35 13.22 0.13
C ILE A 104 -6.17 12.96 -0.79
N PHE A 105 -4.96 13.07 -0.25
CA PHE A 105 -3.73 12.88 -1.02
C PHE A 105 -3.43 11.40 -1.24
N VAL A 106 -2.95 11.06 -2.43
CA VAL A 106 -2.49 9.72 -2.78
C VAL A 106 -0.99 9.67 -2.52
N LEU A 107 -0.57 8.82 -1.59
CA LEU A 107 0.82 8.58 -1.24
C LEU A 107 1.21 7.17 -1.65
N LEU A 108 2.39 7.02 -2.23
CA LEU A 108 2.97 5.72 -2.54
C LEU A 108 3.92 5.32 -1.43
N ASP A 109 3.92 4.04 -1.05
CA ASP A 109 4.90 3.55 -0.07
C ASP A 109 6.33 3.71 -0.64
N PRO A 110 7.17 4.56 -0.01
CA PRO A 110 8.51 4.84 -0.52
C PRO A 110 9.39 3.60 -0.63
N CYS A 111 9.26 2.67 0.32
CA CYS A 111 10.06 1.44 0.34
C CYS A 111 9.72 0.57 -0.88
N HIS A 112 8.43 0.42 -1.16
CA HIS A 112 7.97 -0.32 -2.34
C HIS A 112 8.33 0.40 -3.64
N MET A 113 8.26 1.74 -3.70
CA MET A 113 8.66 2.50 -4.88
C MET A 113 10.14 2.38 -5.19
N LEU A 114 11.00 2.52 -4.18
CA LEU A 114 12.45 2.35 -4.36
C LEU A 114 12.79 0.94 -4.86
N LYS A 115 12.09 -0.08 -4.37
CA LYS A 115 12.23 -1.46 -4.86
C LYS A 115 11.84 -1.58 -6.34
N LEU A 116 10.75 -0.95 -6.76
CA LEU A 116 10.33 -0.95 -8.17
C LEU A 116 11.33 -0.23 -9.07
N ILE A 117 11.85 0.93 -8.65
CA ILE A 117 12.87 1.67 -9.40
C ILE A 117 14.11 0.81 -9.58
N ARG A 118 14.60 0.19 -8.50
CA ARG A 118 15.74 -0.72 -8.53
C ARG A 118 15.52 -1.90 -9.50
N ASN A 119 14.40 -2.62 -9.36
CA ASN A 119 14.10 -3.78 -10.20
C ASN A 119 13.94 -3.38 -11.68
N SER A 120 13.36 -2.20 -11.94
CA SER A 120 13.30 -1.64 -13.29
C SER A 120 14.68 -1.31 -13.83
N PHE A 121 15.56 -0.72 -13.02
CA PHE A 121 16.91 -0.38 -13.45
C PHE A 121 17.74 -1.64 -13.75
N GLU A 122 17.71 -2.64 -12.88
CA GLU A 122 18.33 -3.95 -13.14
C GLU A 122 17.78 -4.56 -14.44
N LYS A 123 16.47 -4.53 -14.67
CA LYS A 123 15.90 -5.13 -15.88
C LYS A 123 16.24 -4.37 -17.16
N LEU A 124 16.21 -3.04 -17.10
CA LEU A 124 16.48 -2.17 -18.25
C LEU A 124 17.97 -2.10 -18.57
N GLN A 125 18.84 -2.35 -17.58
CA GLN A 125 20.30 -2.25 -17.63
C GLN A 125 20.85 -0.85 -17.90
N VAL A 126 20.08 0.00 -18.60
CA VAL A 126 20.40 1.37 -18.94
C VAL A 126 19.17 2.24 -18.69
N ILE A 127 19.38 3.34 -17.97
CA ILE A 127 18.41 4.43 -17.87
C ILE A 127 19.07 5.72 -18.36
N VAL A 128 18.26 6.64 -18.87
CA VAL A 128 18.72 7.94 -19.37
C VAL A 128 18.10 9.02 -18.48
N ASP A 129 18.92 9.94 -18.00
CA ASP A 129 18.44 11.07 -17.19
C ASP A 129 17.83 12.19 -18.07
N GLY A 130 17.34 13.26 -17.43
CA GLY A 130 16.73 14.39 -18.14
C GLY A 130 17.69 15.17 -19.04
N ASP A 131 19.00 15.03 -18.83
CA ASP A 131 20.06 15.69 -19.60
C ASP A 131 20.61 14.78 -20.72
N GLY A 132 20.06 13.57 -20.87
CA GLY A 132 20.51 12.59 -21.86
C GLY A 132 21.72 11.75 -21.44
N ASN A 133 22.18 11.85 -20.18
CA ASN A 133 23.28 11.04 -19.70
C ASN A 133 22.84 9.60 -19.47
N ILE A 134 23.73 8.67 -19.80
CA ILE A 134 23.50 7.24 -19.68
C ILE A 134 23.95 6.78 -18.28
N ILE A 135 23.02 6.19 -17.54
CA ILE A 135 23.30 5.53 -16.26
C ILE A 135 23.18 4.03 -16.48
N ASN A 136 24.31 3.33 -16.38
CA ASN A 136 24.43 1.91 -16.69
C ASN A 136 24.51 1.07 -15.41
N TRP A 137 23.71 0.01 -15.32
CA TRP A 137 23.67 -0.94 -14.21
C TRP A 137 25.05 -1.58 -13.95
N SER A 138 25.84 -1.82 -14.99
CA SER A 138 27.20 -2.36 -14.85
C SER A 138 28.13 -1.47 -14.02
N LEU A 139 27.85 -0.16 -13.89
CA LEU A 139 28.60 0.70 -12.98
C LEU A 139 28.33 0.35 -11.51
N LEU A 140 27.09 -0.03 -11.17
CA LEU A 140 26.76 -0.54 -9.85
C LEU A 140 27.42 -1.89 -9.57
N GLU A 141 27.44 -2.79 -10.55
CA GLU A 141 28.12 -4.09 -10.43
C GLU A 141 29.62 -3.93 -10.21
N LYS A 142 30.27 -3.07 -11.01
CA LYS A 142 31.69 -2.74 -10.87
C LYS A 142 31.98 -2.07 -9.53
N LEU A 143 31.10 -1.20 -9.05
CA LEU A 143 31.23 -0.59 -7.73
C LEU A 143 31.19 -1.65 -6.63
N VAL A 144 30.23 -2.58 -6.67
CA VAL A 144 30.13 -3.69 -5.70
C VAL A 144 31.38 -4.57 -5.74
N GLN A 145 31.86 -4.93 -6.93
CA GLN A 145 33.10 -5.71 -7.10
C GLN A 145 34.31 -4.97 -6.51
N PHE A 146 34.43 -3.66 -6.76
CA PHE A 146 35.51 -2.84 -6.23
C PHE A 146 35.45 -2.76 -4.68
N GLN A 147 34.26 -2.59 -4.11
CA GLN A 147 34.09 -2.58 -2.64
C GLN A 147 34.50 -3.91 -2.01
N GLU A 148 34.11 -5.04 -2.61
CA GLU A 148 34.47 -6.38 -2.13
C GLU A 148 35.96 -6.67 -2.29
N GLN A 149 36.55 -6.27 -3.41
CA GLN A 149 37.97 -6.51 -3.70
C GLN A 149 38.89 -5.75 -2.73
N TYR A 150 38.57 -4.49 -2.42
CA TYR A 150 39.45 -3.62 -1.65
C TYR A 150 39.02 -3.44 -0.17
N GLY A 151 37.91 -4.06 0.25
CA GLY A 151 37.35 -3.91 1.61
C GLY A 151 36.91 -2.48 1.93
N LEU A 152 36.84 -1.60 0.92
CA LEU A 152 36.47 -0.19 1.05
C LEU A 152 34.95 -0.05 1.00
N HIS A 153 34.30 -0.34 2.12
CA HIS A 153 32.91 0.04 2.33
C HIS A 153 32.85 1.54 2.63
N VAL A 154 32.86 2.37 1.57
CA VAL A 154 32.27 3.71 1.66
C VAL A 154 30.87 3.52 2.27
N ALA A 155 30.41 4.40 3.16
CA ALA A 155 29.24 4.21 4.02
C ALA A 155 27.90 3.83 3.32
N THR A 156 27.89 3.68 2.00
CA THR A 156 26.88 2.97 1.21
C THR A 156 26.74 1.51 1.64
N LYS A 157 25.60 1.21 2.29
CA LYS A 157 25.05 -0.14 2.48
C LYS A 157 24.61 -0.71 1.12
N ILE A 158 25.48 -0.82 0.14
CA ILE A 158 25.22 -1.53 -1.12
C ILE A 158 26.20 -2.69 -1.13
N SER A 159 25.71 -3.90 -0.91
CA SER A 159 26.50 -5.14 -0.88
C SER A 159 25.75 -6.23 -1.63
N ARG A 160 26.45 -7.29 -2.07
CA ARG A 160 25.81 -8.46 -2.69
C ARG A 160 24.75 -9.08 -1.77
N VAL A 161 25.04 -9.12 -0.46
CA VAL A 161 24.08 -9.52 0.59
C VAL A 161 22.88 -8.59 0.64
N ILE A 162 22.96 -7.33 0.23
CA ILE A 162 21.79 -6.46 0.16
C ILE A 162 20.95 -6.80 -1.06
N ASN A 163 21.56 -7.04 -2.22
CA ASN A 163 20.82 -7.53 -3.39
C ASN A 163 20.10 -8.86 -3.09
N GLU A 164 20.72 -9.76 -2.31
CA GLU A 164 20.16 -11.06 -1.89
C GLU A 164 19.23 -10.97 -0.65
N ALA A 165 19.56 -10.18 0.37
CA ALA A 165 18.78 -10.04 1.62
C ALA A 165 17.58 -9.09 1.47
N PHE A 166 17.49 -8.31 0.39
CA PHE A 166 16.26 -7.59 0.08
C PHE A 166 15.13 -8.54 -0.35
N ASP A 167 15.43 -9.78 -0.77
CA ASP A 167 14.42 -10.83 -0.88
C ASP A 167 13.92 -11.30 0.50
N ILE A 168 14.76 -11.26 1.53
CA ILE A 168 14.39 -11.54 2.93
C ILE A 168 13.52 -10.40 3.51
N LEU A 169 13.71 -9.16 3.05
CA LEU A 169 12.87 -8.02 3.44
C LEU A 169 11.46 -8.04 2.81
N ASN A 170 11.12 -9.06 2.01
CA ASN A 170 9.75 -9.31 1.53
C ASN A 170 8.78 -9.85 2.59
N SER A 171 9.19 -10.07 3.86
CA SER A 171 8.28 -10.69 4.87
C SER A 171 8.29 -10.10 6.29
N ARG A 172 9.04 -9.02 6.57
CA ARG A 172 9.11 -8.49 7.95
C ARG A 172 8.21 -7.27 8.19
N ASN A 173 6.90 -7.50 8.19
CA ASN A 173 6.02 -6.73 9.06
C ASN A 173 6.13 -7.30 10.47
N LYS A 174 7.12 -6.84 11.25
CA LYS A 174 7.07 -7.05 12.71
C LYS A 174 5.95 -6.18 13.26
N PHE A 175 4.79 -6.78 13.49
CA PHE A 175 3.74 -6.16 14.29
C PHE A 175 4.27 -5.96 15.70
N ASN A 176 4.80 -4.77 15.99
CA ASN A 176 5.08 -4.40 17.37
C ASN A 176 3.74 -4.21 18.09
N HIS A 177 3.54 -5.01 19.13
CA HIS A 177 2.48 -4.82 20.12
C HIS A 177 2.86 -3.59 20.95
N TYR A 178 2.15 -2.48 20.78
CA TYR A 178 2.32 -1.30 21.64
C TYR A 178 1.14 -1.17 22.60
N GLY A 179 1.48 -0.94 23.87
CA GLY A 179 0.56 -0.83 25.00
C GLY A 179 -0.44 0.31 24.84
N LYS A 180 -1.61 0.11 25.44
CA LYS A 180 -2.78 0.98 25.36
C LYS A 180 -2.54 2.34 26.05
N SER A 181 -2.60 3.41 25.27
CA SER A 181 -3.41 4.58 25.66
C SER A 181 -4.63 4.58 24.73
N GLU A 182 -5.82 4.32 25.26
CA GLU A 182 -7.05 4.28 24.45
C GLU A 182 -7.40 5.69 23.98
N ASN A 183 -7.19 5.93 22.67
CA ASN A 183 -7.55 7.17 22.00
C ASN A 183 -9.07 7.16 21.74
N ALA A 184 -9.78 8.24 22.09
CA ALA A 184 -11.23 8.35 21.91
C ALA A 184 -11.70 8.07 20.46
N ASN A 185 -10.87 8.36 19.46
CA ASN A 185 -11.16 8.01 18.07
C ASN A 185 -11.14 6.49 17.85
N VAL A 186 -10.21 5.76 18.48
CA VAL A 186 -10.14 4.29 18.40
C VAL A 186 -11.37 3.66 19.02
N GLU A 187 -11.84 4.16 20.17
CA GLU A 187 -13.08 3.68 20.80
C GLU A 187 -14.32 3.99 19.96
N ARG A 188 -14.39 5.19 19.38
CA ARG A 188 -15.51 5.60 18.51
C ARG A 188 -15.55 4.78 17.21
N ILE A 189 -14.39 4.48 16.62
CA ILE A 189 -14.29 3.57 15.47
C ILE A 189 -14.74 2.17 15.91
N ARG A 190 -14.19 1.60 16.99
CA ARG A 190 -14.51 0.23 17.44
C ARG A 190 -15.99 0.03 17.77
N SER A 191 -16.61 0.98 18.46
CA SER A 191 -18.04 0.92 18.82
C SER A 191 -18.96 0.94 17.60
N LYS A 192 -18.57 1.64 16.52
CA LYS A 192 -19.28 1.60 15.24
C LYS A 192 -18.88 0.41 14.36
N PHE A 193 -17.64 -0.06 14.45
CA PHE A 193 -17.11 -1.14 13.62
C PHE A 193 -17.77 -2.49 13.92
N ILE A 194 -18.12 -2.76 15.19
CA ILE A 194 -18.89 -3.95 15.58
C ILE A 194 -20.24 -4.03 14.85
N LYS A 195 -20.83 -2.91 14.42
CA LYS A 195 -22.08 -2.89 13.65
C LYS A 195 -21.90 -3.25 12.17
N LEU A 196 -20.70 -3.09 11.60
CA LEU A 196 -20.44 -3.37 10.18
C LEU A 196 -20.14 -4.85 9.89
N ILE A 197 -19.76 -5.64 10.91
CA ILE A 197 -19.47 -7.07 10.80
C ILE A 197 -20.76 -7.92 10.64
N TYR A 198 -21.95 -7.33 10.79
CA TYR A 198 -23.18 -8.00 10.38
C TYR A 198 -23.29 -8.01 8.85
N PHE A 199 -22.86 -9.14 8.28
CA PHE A 199 -23.11 -9.60 6.92
C PHE A 199 -24.33 -8.91 6.28
N LYS A 200 -24.07 -8.11 5.24
CA LYS A 200 -25.09 -7.80 4.25
C LYS A 200 -25.28 -9.03 3.35
N ASN A 201 -25.92 -10.05 3.90
CA ASN A 201 -26.56 -11.11 3.12
C ASN A 201 -27.95 -10.58 2.73
N GLN A 202 -28.03 -9.96 1.56
CA GLN A 202 -29.24 -9.91 0.74
C GLN A 202 -28.83 -10.16 -0.71
#